data_AF-A0A7C9CR96-F1
#
_entry.id   AF-A0A7C9CR96-F1
#
_cell.length_a   1.000
_cell.length_b   1.000
_cell.length_c   1.000
_cell.angle_alpha   90.00
_cell.angle_beta   90.00
_cell.angle_gamma   90.00
#
_symmetry.space_group_name_H-M   'P 1'
#
loop_
_entity.id
_entity.type
_entity.pdbx_description
1 polymer ?
#
loop_
_entity_poly.entity_id
_entity_poly.type
_entity_poly.pdbx_seq_one_letter_code
_entity_poly.pdbx_strand_id
1 'polypeptide(L)'
;MDTKTSCITKLFIAAAMLLIALGTTAAETSSKQTEAPSPNPITRCGSRLTDDCPDEVFNFVFYEGTTVSRDCCTQLVKMGKECHDLLTILTVYGEHFEQDVIEILKRGNVVWRRCQANGEIA
;
A
#
# COMPACT_ATOMS: atom_id res chain seq x y z
N MET A 1 -15.83 -2.05 59.54
CA MET A 1 -16.42 -2.01 58.18
C MET A 1 -17.66 -1.16 58.27
N ASP A 2 -17.51 0.12 57.96
CA ASP A 2 -18.49 1.16 58.24
C ASP A 2 -19.71 1.06 57.32
N THR A 3 -20.88 0.84 57.92
CA THR A 3 -22.19 0.73 57.25
C THR A 3 -22.52 1.94 56.37
N LYS A 4 -21.91 3.11 56.64
CA LYS A 4 -22.08 4.34 55.86
C LYS A 4 -21.37 4.30 54.50
N THR A 5 -20.22 3.65 54.41
CA THR A 5 -19.47 3.48 53.15
C THR A 5 -20.20 2.52 52.19
N SER A 6 -21.02 1.62 52.73
CA SER A 6 -21.81 0.63 51.96
C SER A 6 -22.99 1.23 51.20
N CYS A 7 -23.69 2.23 51.76
CA CYS A 7 -24.82 2.85 51.08
C CYS A 7 -24.37 3.80 49.96
N ILE A 8 -23.29 4.54 50.20
CA ILE A 8 -22.75 5.51 49.24
C ILE A 8 -22.22 4.79 48.00
N THR A 9 -21.46 3.70 48.18
CA THR A 9 -20.95 2.88 47.07
C THR A 9 -22.06 2.22 46.26
N LYS A 10 -23.14 1.73 46.91
CA LYS A 10 -24.29 1.14 46.19
C LYS A 10 -25.07 2.17 45.36
N LEU A 11 -25.19 3.42 45.82
CA LEU A 11 -25.88 4.48 45.08
C LEU A 11 -25.13 4.86 43.79
N PHE A 12 -23.79 4.99 43.88
CA PHE A 12 -22.95 5.30 42.72
C PHE A 12 -22.95 4.17 41.67
N ILE A 13 -22.96 2.90 42.11
CA ILE A 13 -23.04 1.75 41.20
C ILE A 13 -24.40 1.70 40.49
N ALA A 14 -25.52 1.96 41.19
CA ALA A 14 -26.84 1.95 40.58
C ALA A 14 -27.01 3.07 39.54
N ALA A 15 -26.46 4.26 39.79
CA ALA A 15 -26.46 5.38 38.85
C ALA A 15 -25.59 5.11 37.61
N ALA A 16 -24.43 4.46 37.79
CA ALA A 16 -23.55 4.07 36.68
C ALA A 16 -24.15 2.97 35.79
N MET A 17 -24.90 2.02 36.37
CA MET A 17 -25.55 0.94 35.61
C MET A 17 -26.76 1.41 34.78
N LEU A 18 -27.40 2.53 35.13
CA LEU A 18 -28.53 3.08 34.37
C LEU A 18 -28.10 3.81 33.08
N LEU A 19 -26.83 4.19 32.95
CA LEU A 19 -26.28 4.90 31.78
C LEU A 19 -25.89 3.96 30.61
N ILE A 20 -25.89 2.64 30.82
CA ILE A 20 -25.42 1.67 29.81
C ILE A 20 -26.56 1.22 28.85
N ALA A 21 -27.79 1.73 29.02
CA ALA A 21 -28.97 1.26 28.28
C ALA A 21 -29.29 1.98 26.95
N LEU A 22 -28.44 2.88 26.45
CA LEU A 22 -28.61 3.55 25.15
C LEU A 22 -27.39 3.31 24.25
N GLY A 23 -27.29 2.08 23.75
CA GLY A 23 -26.22 1.69 22.84
C GLY A 23 -26.58 0.42 22.07
N THR A 24 -27.63 0.48 21.27
CA THR A 24 -27.85 -0.52 20.22
C THR A 24 -26.91 -0.23 19.05
N THR A 25 -25.86 -1.02 18.91
CA THR A 25 -25.34 -1.38 17.59
C THR A 25 -25.19 -2.89 17.56
N ALA A 26 -25.70 -3.50 16.50
CA ALA A 26 -25.51 -4.92 16.25
C ALA A 26 -24.02 -5.23 16.37
N ALA A 27 -23.66 -6.20 17.21
CA ALA A 27 -22.36 -6.82 17.14
C ALA A 27 -22.31 -7.55 15.79
N GLU A 28 -21.89 -6.84 14.75
CA GLU A 28 -21.30 -7.51 13.61
C GLU A 28 -20.10 -8.26 14.16
N THR A 29 -20.24 -9.58 14.18
CA THR A 29 -19.13 -10.50 14.37
C THR A 29 -18.16 -10.20 13.23
N SER A 30 -17.27 -9.23 13.46
CA SER A 30 -16.07 -9.05 12.66
C SER A 30 -15.24 -10.29 12.95
N SER A 31 -15.45 -11.30 12.12
CA SER A 31 -14.59 -12.47 11.99
C SER A 31 -13.14 -11.97 12.05
N LYS A 32 -12.46 -12.25 13.16
CA LYS A 32 -11.01 -12.14 13.23
C LYS A 32 -10.47 -13.34 12.46
N GLN A 33 -10.64 -13.29 11.15
CA GLN A 33 -9.98 -14.19 10.23
C GLN A 33 -8.50 -13.86 10.36
N THR A 34 -7.71 -14.81 10.85
CA THR A 34 -6.25 -14.73 10.78
C THR A 34 -5.89 -14.75 9.30
N GLU A 35 -5.83 -13.55 8.73
CA GLU A 35 -5.27 -13.30 7.40
C GLU A 35 -3.80 -13.69 7.45
N ALA A 36 -3.34 -14.47 6.46
CA ALA A 36 -1.92 -14.67 6.24
C ALA A 36 -1.23 -13.29 6.18
N PRO A 37 0.05 -13.15 6.59
CA PRO A 37 0.74 -11.88 6.45
C PRO A 37 0.58 -11.39 5.02
N SER A 38 -0.02 -10.20 4.84
CA SER A 38 -0.17 -9.66 3.50
C SER A 38 1.24 -9.54 2.90
N PRO A 39 1.46 -9.93 1.64
CA PRO A 39 2.77 -9.81 1.03
C PRO A 39 3.25 -8.37 1.16
N ASN A 40 4.51 -8.18 1.54
CA ASN A 40 5.07 -6.84 1.66
C ASN A 40 4.85 -6.08 0.32
N PRO A 41 4.77 -4.74 0.34
CA PRO A 41 4.39 -3.98 -0.85
C PRO A 41 5.27 -4.24 -2.08
N ILE A 42 6.55 -4.51 -1.86
CA ILE A 42 7.50 -4.87 -2.92
C ILE A 42 7.11 -6.22 -3.54
N THR A 43 6.88 -7.26 -2.74
CA THR A 43 6.48 -8.57 -3.24
C THR A 43 5.13 -8.51 -3.94
N ARG A 44 4.15 -7.78 -3.39
CA ARG A 44 2.80 -7.66 -3.97
C ARG A 44 2.79 -7.04 -5.38
N CYS A 45 3.68 -6.07 -5.59
CA CYS A 45 3.78 -5.34 -6.85
C CYS A 45 4.82 -5.97 -7.78
N GLY A 46 6.04 -6.18 -7.29
CA GLY A 46 7.18 -6.67 -8.08
C GLY A 46 6.96 -8.05 -8.69
N SER A 47 6.22 -8.95 -8.03
CA SER A 47 5.93 -10.28 -8.59
C SER A 47 5.02 -10.26 -9.82
N ARG A 48 4.50 -9.10 -10.22
CA ARG A 48 3.61 -8.92 -11.38
C ARG A 48 4.36 -8.57 -12.66
N LEU A 49 5.65 -8.26 -12.55
CA LEU A 49 6.57 -8.15 -13.68
C LEU A 49 7.41 -9.44 -13.71
N THR A 50 7.48 -10.08 -14.86
CA THR A 50 8.20 -11.34 -15.07
C THR A 50 9.24 -11.20 -16.16
N ASP A 51 10.11 -12.20 -16.27
CA ASP A 51 11.13 -12.29 -17.32
C ASP A 51 12.03 -11.05 -17.29
N ASP A 52 12.34 -10.47 -18.44
CA ASP A 52 13.22 -9.29 -18.54
C ASP A 52 12.49 -7.97 -18.24
N CYS A 53 11.17 -7.98 -18.04
CA CYS A 53 10.39 -6.75 -17.86
C CYS A 53 10.80 -5.90 -16.64
N PRO A 54 11.09 -6.48 -15.45
CA PRO A 54 11.61 -5.70 -14.33
C PRO A 54 12.87 -4.92 -14.71
N ASP A 55 13.79 -5.53 -15.46
CA ASP A 55 15.06 -4.93 -15.87
C ASP A 55 14.85 -3.85 -16.92
N GLU A 56 13.96 -4.04 -17.90
CA GLU A 56 13.60 -3.02 -18.88
C GLU A 56 13.07 -1.74 -18.20
N VAL A 57 12.11 -1.89 -17.30
CA VAL A 57 11.50 -0.76 -16.56
C VAL A 57 12.53 -0.10 -15.66
N PHE A 58 13.33 -0.90 -14.94
CA PHE A 58 14.38 -0.39 -14.06
C PHE A 58 15.41 0.42 -14.85
N ASN A 59 15.95 -0.13 -15.93
CA ASN A 59 16.92 0.56 -16.77
C ASN A 59 16.37 1.86 -17.36
N PHE A 60 15.12 1.86 -17.84
CA PHE A 60 14.49 3.08 -18.35
C PHE A 60 14.38 4.18 -17.28
N VAL A 61 13.98 3.80 -16.06
CA VAL A 61 13.72 4.75 -14.97
C VAL A 61 15.00 5.25 -14.30
N PHE A 62 15.98 4.36 -14.07
CA PHE A 62 17.16 4.61 -13.24
C PHE A 62 18.48 4.74 -14.00
N TYR A 63 18.54 4.36 -15.28
CA TYR A 63 19.77 4.43 -16.07
C TYR A 63 19.58 5.05 -17.46
N GLU A 64 18.48 5.77 -17.68
CA GLU A 64 18.19 6.41 -18.99
C GLU A 64 18.12 5.41 -20.15
N GLY A 65 17.73 4.16 -19.86
CA GLY A 65 17.41 3.18 -20.89
C GLY A 65 16.35 3.71 -21.86
N THR A 66 16.42 3.30 -23.12
CA THR A 66 15.57 3.85 -24.18
C THR A 66 14.37 2.98 -24.51
N THR A 67 14.42 1.69 -24.20
CA THR A 67 13.44 0.72 -24.70
C THR A 67 12.68 0.03 -23.58
N VAL A 68 11.38 -0.16 -23.82
CA VAL A 68 10.49 -1.01 -23.03
C VAL A 68 9.60 -1.73 -24.02
N SER A 69 9.69 -3.05 -24.04
CA SER A 69 9.01 -3.93 -24.98
C SER A 69 7.49 -3.88 -24.81
N ARG A 70 6.79 -4.37 -25.83
CA ARG A 70 5.33 -4.41 -25.80
C ARG A 70 4.75 -5.29 -24.71
N ASP A 71 5.38 -6.45 -24.54
CA ASP A 71 4.99 -7.41 -23.51
C ASP A 71 5.23 -6.81 -22.13
N CYS A 72 6.37 -6.13 -21.94
CA CYS A 72 6.65 -5.48 -20.68
C CYS A 72 5.69 -4.33 -20.38
N CYS A 73 5.39 -3.45 -21.36
CA CYS A 73 4.38 -2.41 -21.17
C CYS A 73 2.99 -2.99 -20.84
N THR A 74 2.63 -4.13 -21.42
CA THR A 74 1.39 -4.83 -21.10
C THR A 74 1.38 -5.30 -19.64
N GLN A 75 2.48 -5.88 -19.15
CA GLN A 75 2.62 -6.29 -17.75
C GLN A 75 2.59 -5.08 -16.80
N LEU A 76 3.31 -4.01 -17.14
CA LEU A 76 3.36 -2.77 -16.37
C LEU A 76 1.96 -2.16 -16.20
N VAL A 77 1.21 -2.01 -17.29
CA VAL A 77 -0.16 -1.47 -17.26
C VAL A 77 -1.09 -2.39 -16.46
N LYS A 78 -0.98 -3.72 -16.61
CA LYS A 78 -1.75 -4.70 -15.82
C LYS A 78 -1.39 -4.67 -14.34
N MET A 79 -0.13 -4.43 -14.00
CA MET A 79 0.33 -4.26 -12.62
C MET A 79 -0.29 -3.01 -11.97
N GLY A 80 -0.43 -1.94 -12.75
CA GLY A 80 -1.12 -0.72 -12.34
C GLY A 80 -0.19 0.39 -11.83
N LYS A 81 -0.65 1.64 -11.96
CA LYS A 81 0.16 2.83 -11.67
C LYS A 81 0.62 2.88 -10.21
N GLU A 82 -0.27 2.54 -9.29
CA GLU A 82 0.02 2.54 -7.86
C GLU A 82 1.24 1.67 -7.54
N CYS A 83 1.28 0.46 -8.08
CA CYS A 83 2.41 -0.45 -7.89
C CYS A 83 3.68 0.07 -8.55
N HIS A 84 3.59 0.65 -9.76
CA HIS A 84 4.73 1.24 -10.45
C HIS A 84 5.34 2.42 -9.67
N ASP A 85 4.50 3.34 -9.22
CA ASP A 85 4.92 4.51 -8.44
C ASP A 85 5.53 4.06 -7.09
N LEU A 86 4.90 3.10 -6.41
CA LEU A 86 5.37 2.56 -5.15
C LEU A 86 6.74 1.92 -5.28
N LEU A 87 6.93 1.04 -6.28
CA LEU A 87 8.21 0.39 -6.52
C LEU A 87 9.30 1.43 -6.85
N THR A 88 8.99 2.41 -7.71
CA THR A 88 9.94 3.49 -8.04
C THR A 88 10.37 4.25 -6.79
N ILE A 89 9.42 4.65 -5.95
CA ILE A 89 9.68 5.39 -4.70
C ILE A 89 10.51 4.55 -3.73
N LEU A 90 10.14 3.29 -3.50
CA LEU A 90 10.86 2.42 -2.57
C LEU A 90 12.30 2.16 -3.02
N THR A 91 12.52 1.98 -4.32
CA THR A 91 13.86 1.84 -4.87
C THR A 91 14.67 3.12 -4.67
N VAL A 92 14.14 4.29 -5.06
CA VAL A 92 14.82 5.59 -4.89
C VAL A 92 15.25 5.86 -3.45
N TYR A 93 14.43 5.52 -2.46
CA TYR A 93 14.78 5.74 -1.06
C TYR A 93 15.57 4.59 -0.43
N GLY A 94 15.59 3.41 -1.05
CA GLY A 94 16.34 2.25 -0.60
C GLY A 94 17.80 2.26 -1.04
N GLU A 95 18.13 2.99 -2.11
CA GLU A 95 19.48 3.08 -2.67
C GLU A 95 19.90 4.54 -2.89
N HIS A 96 21.22 4.78 -2.95
CA HIS A 96 21.76 6.08 -3.31
C HIS A 96 22.03 6.14 -4.81
N PHE A 97 21.09 6.72 -5.56
CA PHE A 97 21.29 7.01 -6.98
C PHE A 97 22.10 8.30 -7.18
N GLU A 98 23.02 8.30 -8.15
CA GLU A 98 23.77 9.51 -8.54
C GLU A 98 22.88 10.56 -9.22
N GLN A 99 21.78 10.11 -9.83
CA GLN A 99 20.82 10.96 -10.54
C GLN A 99 19.86 11.66 -9.58
N ASP A 100 19.33 12.81 -10.02
CA ASP A 100 18.35 13.56 -9.25
C ASP A 100 17.05 12.74 -9.09
N VAL A 101 16.58 12.63 -7.85
CA VAL A 101 15.31 11.97 -7.48
C VAL A 101 14.15 12.49 -8.33
N ILE A 102 14.08 13.79 -8.59
CA ILE A 102 13.04 14.41 -9.40
C ILE A 102 13.09 13.88 -10.84
N GLU A 103 14.29 13.68 -11.40
CA GLU A 103 14.46 13.15 -12.75
C GLU A 103 14.08 11.67 -12.84
N ILE A 104 14.39 10.87 -11.81
CA ILE A 104 13.96 9.48 -11.71
C ILE A 104 12.43 9.40 -11.67
N LEU A 105 11.79 10.17 -10.79
CA LEU A 105 10.32 10.19 -10.67
C LEU A 105 9.65 10.69 -11.96
N LYS A 106 10.27 11.64 -12.66
CA LYS A 106 9.81 12.11 -13.97
C LYS A 106 9.88 10.99 -15.00
N ARG A 107 10.99 10.24 -15.07
CA ARG A 107 11.12 9.06 -15.95
C ARG A 107 10.14 7.95 -15.61
N GLY A 108 9.90 7.69 -14.33
CA GLY A 108 8.83 6.81 -13.85
C GLY A 108 7.46 7.18 -14.42
N ASN A 109 7.11 8.46 -14.42
CA ASN A 109 5.84 8.91 -15.03
C ASN A 109 5.85 8.88 -16.56
N VAL A 110 7.02 9.00 -17.20
CA VAL A 110 7.15 8.88 -18.67
C VAL A 110 6.91 7.45 -19.11
N VAL A 111 7.56 6.46 -18.50
CA VAL A 111 7.37 5.04 -18.87
C VAL A 111 5.91 4.61 -18.72
N TRP A 112 5.28 4.98 -17.61
CA TRP A 112 3.86 4.69 -17.37
C TRP A 112 2.96 5.24 -18.49
N ARG A 113 3.09 6.54 -18.80
CA ARG A 113 2.24 7.18 -19.82
C ARG A 113 2.48 6.63 -21.21
N ARG A 114 3.74 6.34 -21.58
CA ARG A 114 4.06 5.80 -22.90
C ARG A 114 3.55 4.37 -23.05
N CYS A 115 3.70 3.52 -22.04
CA CYS A 115 3.14 2.18 -22.04
C CYS A 115 1.61 2.20 -22.14
N GLN A 116 0.94 3.10 -21.43
CA GLN A 116 -0.51 3.25 -21.53
C GLN A 116 -0.99 3.74 -22.91
N ALA A 117 -0.24 4.65 -23.54
CA ALA A 117 -0.64 5.27 -24.80
C ALA A 117 -0.29 4.43 -26.04
N ASN A 118 0.92 3.88 -26.09
CA ASN A 118 1.50 3.27 -27.28
C ASN A 118 1.69 1.77 -27.16
N GLY A 119 1.65 1.23 -25.94
CA GLY A 119 1.91 -0.18 -25.67
C GLY A 119 3.38 -0.57 -25.76
N GLU A 120 4.31 0.31 -26.14
CA GLU A 120 5.77 0.07 -26.16
C GLU A 120 6.56 1.40 -26.14
N ILE A 121 7.86 1.31 -25.88
CA ILE A 121 8.84 2.41 -26.03
C ILE A 121 10.02 1.88 -26.85
N ALA A 122 10.23 2.47 -28.01
CA ALA A 122 11.30 2.12 -28.95
C ALA A 122 12.28 3.29 -29.11
#